data_AF-R8BJ50-F1
#
_entry.id   AF-R8BJ50-F1
#
_cell.length_a   1.000
_cell.length_b   1.000
_cell.length_c   1.000
_cell.angle_alpha   90.00
_cell.angle_beta   90.00
_cell.angle_gamma   90.00
#
_symmetry.space_group_name_H-M   'P 1'
#
loop_
_entity.id
_entity.type
_entity.pdbx_description
1 polymer ?
#
loop_
_entity_poly.entity_id
_entity_poly.type
_entity_poly.pdbx_seq_one_letter_code
_entity_poly.pdbx_strand_id
1 'polypeptide(L)'
;MATPAASAFSIPRFLLPQNGAIWRRVNRLQPGTARQLVVRYASNDAAKGSKPIVLEKPAKFNPPSHGSRLPKRTTPRHYGGALSAEETQAQKKKDYPGTMPADGTWANWFWTSRNFHLCITLGTLTSLAVFTFVQNFRHTSPFAEMLPAGSEYLSHPIDSFGQLIEVIRLTENYQSEITAEKRKRKVDDVAKRNAYRQAHGITNDGMFASWTSKSDEESLGPAVPPEEEAARVAAEDAKPKKWFGLF
;
A
#
# COMPACT_ATOMS: atom_id res chain seq x y z
N MET A 1 -54.86 44.67 -0.68
CA MET A 1 -54.28 43.95 0.48
C MET A 1 -53.82 42.59 -0.02
N ALA A 2 -52.51 42.37 -0.10
CA ALA A 2 -51.92 41.08 -0.49
C ALA A 2 -50.84 40.73 0.55
N THR A 3 -50.95 39.54 1.10
CA THR A 3 -50.05 38.95 2.12
C THR A 3 -48.77 38.43 1.45
N PRO A 4 -47.57 38.59 2.05
CA PRO A 4 -46.39 37.90 1.57
C PRO A 4 -46.40 36.43 2.02
N ALA A 5 -46.19 35.52 1.06
CA ALA A 5 -46.01 34.10 1.30
C ALA A 5 -44.67 33.82 2.02
N ALA A 6 -44.70 33.00 3.07
CA ALA A 6 -43.53 32.60 3.82
C ALA A 6 -42.61 31.71 2.96
N SER A 7 -41.37 32.15 2.75
CA SER A 7 -40.31 31.37 2.11
C SER A 7 -39.85 30.23 3.02
N ALA A 8 -40.06 28.98 2.60
CA ALA A 8 -39.47 27.82 3.26
C ALA A 8 -37.94 27.87 3.08
N PHE A 9 -37.21 28.17 4.15
CA PHE A 9 -35.74 28.12 4.15
C PHE A 9 -35.28 26.68 3.95
N SER A 10 -34.79 26.37 2.75
CA SER A 10 -34.08 25.12 2.45
C SER A 10 -32.66 25.23 3.01
N ILE A 11 -32.37 24.50 4.08
CA ILE A 11 -31.02 24.46 4.65
C ILE A 11 -30.12 23.74 3.65
N PRO A 12 -29.08 24.40 3.12
CA PRO A 12 -28.21 23.79 2.13
C PRO A 12 -27.41 22.62 2.74
N ARG A 13 -27.31 21.54 1.97
CA ARG A 13 -26.86 20.20 2.41
C ARG A 13 -25.43 20.14 2.95
N PHE A 14 -24.63 21.18 2.77
CA PHE A 14 -23.26 21.30 3.32
C PHE A 14 -23.24 21.81 4.77
N LEU A 15 -24.34 22.38 5.27
CA LEU A 15 -24.46 22.79 6.68
C LEU A 15 -24.89 21.65 7.61
N LEU A 16 -25.25 20.49 7.04
CA LEU A 16 -25.55 19.29 7.80
C LEU A 16 -24.27 18.45 7.95
N PRO A 17 -23.92 17.98 9.16
CA PRO A 17 -22.74 17.15 9.37
C PRO A 17 -22.89 15.83 8.62
N GLN A 18 -22.19 15.70 7.49
CA GLN A 18 -22.34 14.54 6.60
C GLN A 18 -21.86 13.22 7.23
N ASN A 19 -21.09 13.24 8.33
CA ASN A 19 -20.58 12.04 9.02
C ASN A 19 -20.51 12.20 10.55
N GLY A 20 -21.59 12.66 11.20
CA GLY A 20 -21.65 12.75 12.66
C GLY A 20 -21.77 11.38 13.36
N ALA A 21 -20.95 11.13 14.38
CA ALA A 21 -20.99 9.93 15.23
C ALA A 21 -22.36 9.67 15.91
N ILE A 22 -23.22 10.68 15.92
CA ILE A 22 -24.59 10.69 16.47
C ILE A 22 -25.60 9.88 15.65
N TRP A 23 -25.32 9.56 14.37
CA TRP A 23 -26.16 8.66 13.55
C TRP A 23 -25.68 7.20 13.55
N ARG A 24 -24.60 6.89 14.29
CA ARG A 24 -24.02 5.56 14.37
C ARG A 24 -24.59 4.73 15.54
N ARG A 25 -25.87 4.91 15.86
CA ARG A 25 -26.59 4.03 16.78
C ARG A 25 -27.90 3.56 16.15
N VAL A 26 -28.04 2.23 16.20
CA VAL A 26 -29.22 1.37 15.96
C VAL A 26 -29.04 0.48 14.72
N ASN A 27 -28.25 -0.57 14.89
CA ASN A 27 -28.60 -1.94 14.51
C ASN A 27 -27.55 -2.91 15.08
N ARG A 28 -27.67 -3.20 16.38
CA ARG A 28 -27.11 -4.43 16.95
C ARG A 28 -28.11 -5.00 17.95
N LEU A 29 -29.21 -5.52 17.40
CA LEU A 29 -30.12 -6.43 18.07
C LEU A 29 -30.47 -7.52 17.05
N GLN A 30 -29.72 -8.62 17.06
CA GLN A 30 -30.20 -9.95 16.68
C GLN A 30 -29.79 -10.89 17.81
N PRO A 31 -30.72 -11.69 18.36
CA PRO A 31 -30.53 -12.44 19.59
C PRO A 31 -29.84 -13.77 19.33
N GLY A 32 -28.98 -14.20 20.25
CA GLY A 32 -28.41 -15.54 20.22
C GLY A 32 -27.32 -15.74 21.26
N THR A 33 -27.59 -16.63 22.21
CA THR A 33 -26.65 -17.23 23.18
C THR A 33 -26.19 -16.37 24.36
N ALA A 34 -27.05 -16.40 25.39
CA ALA A 34 -26.74 -16.72 26.78
C ALA A 34 -25.57 -15.99 27.49
N ARG A 35 -25.99 -15.07 28.36
CA ARG A 35 -25.26 -14.53 29.51
C ARG A 35 -24.66 -15.65 30.37
N GLN A 36 -23.34 -15.70 30.49
CA GLN A 36 -22.68 -16.40 31.58
C GLN A 36 -22.80 -15.55 32.85
N LEU A 37 -23.71 -15.96 33.74
CA LEU A 37 -23.79 -15.43 35.11
C LEU A 37 -22.67 -16.07 35.93
N VAL A 38 -21.65 -15.30 36.27
CA VAL A 38 -20.63 -15.70 37.26
C VAL A 38 -21.22 -15.44 38.65
N VAL A 39 -21.84 -16.47 39.21
CA VAL A 39 -22.28 -16.47 40.62
C VAL A 39 -21.14 -17.03 41.47
N ARG A 40 -20.47 -16.16 42.22
CA ARG A 40 -19.53 -16.57 43.28
C ARG A 40 -20.35 -16.74 44.57
N TYR A 41 -20.38 -17.95 45.10
CA TYR A 41 -20.80 -18.18 46.49
C TYR A 41 -19.55 -18.24 47.37
N ALA A 42 -19.46 -17.29 48.29
CA ALA A 42 -18.49 -17.29 49.37
C ALA A 42 -19.04 -17.99 50.61
N SER A 43 -18.12 -18.63 51.33
CA SER A 43 -18.11 -18.97 52.76
C SER A 43 -19.17 -19.93 53.31
N ASN A 44 -18.74 -21.06 53.88
CA ASN A 44 -18.42 -21.13 55.32
C ASN A 44 -17.96 -22.55 55.69
N ASP A 45 -16.88 -22.63 56.45
CA ASP A 45 -16.51 -23.83 57.21
C ASP A 45 -17.63 -24.20 58.17
N ALA A 46 -18.13 -25.44 58.08
CA ALA A 46 -18.85 -26.08 59.17
C ALA A 46 -18.77 -27.61 59.07
N ALA A 47 -18.00 -28.16 60.00
CA ALA A 47 -18.20 -29.42 60.72
C ALA A 47 -18.17 -30.78 59.99
N LYS A 48 -17.36 -31.65 60.58
CA LYS A 48 -17.26 -33.10 60.38
C LYS A 48 -18.62 -33.80 60.53
N GLY A 49 -18.88 -34.79 59.67
CA GLY A 49 -19.75 -35.93 59.99
C GLY A 49 -21.07 -36.01 59.22
N SER A 50 -21.25 -37.12 58.49
CA SER A 50 -22.47 -37.61 57.81
C SER A 50 -22.86 -36.94 56.48
N LYS A 51 -22.43 -37.54 55.36
CA LYS A 51 -23.13 -37.42 54.07
C LYS A 51 -23.91 -38.72 53.85
N PRO A 52 -25.21 -38.68 53.52
CA PRO A 52 -26.00 -39.89 53.24
C PRO A 52 -25.41 -40.63 52.05
N ILE A 53 -25.37 -41.97 52.10
CA ILE A 53 -24.96 -42.83 50.99
C ILE A 53 -25.95 -42.61 49.85
N VAL A 54 -25.54 -41.81 48.86
CA VAL A 54 -26.29 -41.60 47.62
C VAL A 54 -25.71 -42.55 46.59
N LEU A 55 -26.55 -43.48 46.11
CA LEU A 55 -26.23 -44.44 45.06
C LEU A 55 -25.74 -43.69 43.82
N GLU A 56 -24.56 -44.05 43.31
CA GLU A 56 -23.99 -43.41 42.13
C GLU A 56 -24.93 -43.64 40.94
N LYS A 57 -25.37 -42.55 40.29
CA LYS A 57 -26.23 -42.67 39.12
C LYS A 57 -25.48 -43.46 38.05
N PRO A 58 -26.09 -44.49 37.43
CA PRO A 58 -25.43 -45.30 36.42
C PRO A 58 -24.98 -44.40 35.25
N ALA A 59 -23.82 -44.74 34.68
CA ALA A 59 -23.20 -43.99 33.59
C ALA A 59 -24.23 -43.75 32.47
N LYS A 60 -24.52 -42.48 32.19
CA LYS A 60 -25.47 -42.10 31.15
C LYS A 60 -24.91 -42.57 29.80
N PHE A 61 -25.65 -43.46 29.14
CA PHE A 61 -25.31 -44.00 27.84
C PHE A 61 -25.18 -42.86 26.83
N ASN A 62 -23.96 -42.55 26.43
CA ASN A 62 -23.67 -41.61 25.37
C ASN A 62 -23.47 -42.43 24.09
N PRO A 63 -24.46 -42.49 23.19
CA PRO A 63 -24.25 -43.17 21.91
C PRO A 63 -23.05 -42.53 21.22
N PRO A 64 -22.26 -43.31 20.45
CA PRO A 64 -21.10 -42.77 19.75
C PRO A 64 -21.55 -41.56 18.93
N SER A 65 -21.11 -40.37 19.37
CA SER A 65 -21.32 -39.13 18.63
C SER A 65 -20.73 -39.35 17.26
N HIS A 66 -21.56 -39.36 16.22
CA HIS A 66 -21.14 -39.55 14.84
C HIS A 66 -19.80 -38.84 14.59
N GLY A 67 -18.77 -39.61 14.27
CA GLY A 67 -17.42 -39.08 14.09
C GLY A 67 -17.43 -37.92 13.09
N SER A 68 -16.62 -36.90 13.37
CA SER A 68 -16.31 -35.81 12.43
C SER A 68 -16.15 -36.40 11.03
N ARG A 69 -17.09 -36.09 10.12
CA ARG A 69 -17.08 -36.66 8.77
C ARG A 69 -15.75 -36.28 8.13
N LEU A 70 -14.88 -37.28 7.93
CA LEU A 70 -13.67 -37.12 7.13
C LEU A 70 -14.06 -36.50 5.80
N PRO A 71 -13.34 -35.47 5.32
CA PRO A 71 -13.61 -34.89 4.00
C PRO A 71 -13.52 -36.03 2.98
N LYS A 72 -14.62 -36.29 2.27
CA LYS A 72 -14.66 -37.30 1.22
C LYS A 72 -13.62 -36.91 0.17
N ARG A 73 -12.47 -37.58 0.15
CA ARG A 73 -11.39 -37.40 -0.84
C ARG A 73 -11.78 -37.92 -2.24
N THR A 74 -13.00 -38.42 -2.39
CA THR A 74 -13.52 -38.93 -3.66
C THR A 74 -14.29 -37.81 -4.34
N THR A 75 -13.75 -37.32 -5.44
CA THR A 75 -14.51 -36.51 -6.40
C THR A 75 -15.79 -37.26 -6.78
N PRO A 76 -16.91 -36.54 -7.04
CA PRO A 76 -18.16 -37.18 -7.42
C PRO A 76 -17.91 -38.09 -8.62
N ARG A 77 -18.12 -39.40 -8.41
CA ARG A 77 -17.95 -40.40 -9.46
C ARG A 77 -19.05 -40.18 -10.49
N HIS A 78 -18.68 -39.74 -11.68
CA HIS A 78 -19.58 -39.80 -12.81
C HIS A 78 -19.95 -41.27 -13.06
N TYR A 79 -21.25 -41.54 -13.19
CA TYR A 79 -21.77 -42.85 -13.56
C TYR A 79 -21.42 -43.10 -15.03
N GLY A 80 -20.23 -43.63 -15.28
CA GLY A 80 -19.70 -43.83 -16.63
C GLY A 80 -18.30 -44.43 -16.71
N GLY A 81 -17.62 -44.66 -15.58
CA GLY A 81 -16.23 -45.12 -15.58
C GLY A 81 -15.23 -44.00 -15.86
N ALA A 82 -13.95 -44.34 -15.99
CA ALA A 82 -12.92 -43.39 -16.39
C ALA A 82 -13.00 -43.18 -17.91
N LEU A 83 -13.02 -41.93 -18.37
CA LEU A 83 -13.03 -41.62 -19.80
C LEU A 83 -11.75 -42.10 -20.45
N SER A 84 -11.86 -42.57 -21.69
CA SER A 84 -10.68 -42.83 -22.51
C SER A 84 -9.94 -41.53 -22.82
N ALA A 85 -8.65 -41.63 -23.16
CA ALA A 85 -7.86 -40.45 -23.53
C ALA A 85 -8.46 -39.74 -24.75
N GLU A 86 -9.01 -40.49 -25.71
CA GLU A 86 -9.64 -39.96 -26.92
C GLU A 86 -10.95 -39.23 -26.61
N GLU A 87 -11.79 -39.79 -25.75
CA GLU A 87 -13.05 -39.17 -25.33
C GLU A 87 -12.81 -37.85 -24.57
N THR A 88 -11.76 -37.81 -23.74
CA THR A 88 -11.38 -36.60 -23.02
C THR A 88 -10.96 -35.48 -23.98
N GLN A 89 -10.20 -35.82 -25.04
CA GLN A 89 -9.82 -34.84 -26.07
C GLN A 89 -11.02 -34.41 -26.92
N ALA A 90 -11.96 -35.32 -27.19
CA ALA A 90 -13.19 -35.00 -27.89
C ALA A 90 -14.10 -34.07 -27.06
N GLN A 91 -14.17 -34.24 -25.74
CA GLN A 91 -14.93 -33.36 -24.86
C GLN A 91 -14.38 -31.94 -24.81
N LYS A 92 -13.06 -31.75 -24.80
CA LYS A 92 -12.41 -30.42 -24.79
C LYS A 92 -12.77 -29.55 -26.00
N LYS A 93 -13.14 -30.17 -27.12
CA LYS A 93 -13.50 -29.48 -28.37
C LYS A 93 -15.01 -29.22 -28.50
N LYS A 94 -15.83 -29.77 -27.62
CA LYS A 94 -17.29 -29.61 -27.68
C LYS A 94 -17.71 -28.34 -26.93
N ASP A 95 -18.34 -27.43 -27.63
CA ASP A 95 -18.99 -26.28 -27.01
C ASP A 95 -20.37 -26.67 -26.47
N TYR A 96 -20.58 -26.45 -25.17
CA TYR A 96 -21.88 -26.63 -24.52
C TYR A 96 -22.40 -25.29 -23.98
N PRO A 97 -23.71 -25.00 -24.10
CA PRO A 97 -24.30 -23.79 -23.55
C PRO A 97 -24.04 -23.67 -22.04
N GLY A 98 -23.60 -22.49 -21.58
CA GLY A 98 -23.35 -22.21 -20.16
C GLY A 98 -22.05 -22.80 -19.60
N THR A 99 -21.25 -23.48 -20.42
CA THR A 99 -19.90 -23.92 -20.05
C THR A 99 -18.84 -22.97 -20.63
N MET A 100 -17.60 -23.09 -20.16
CA MET A 100 -16.50 -22.34 -20.75
C MET A 100 -16.32 -22.75 -22.23
N PRO A 101 -15.93 -21.83 -23.11
CA PRO A 101 -15.70 -22.14 -24.52
C PRO A 101 -14.56 -23.15 -24.69
N ALA A 102 -14.65 -23.96 -25.74
CA ALA A 102 -13.67 -25.01 -26.04
C ALA A 102 -12.23 -24.50 -26.15
N ASP A 103 -11.27 -25.38 -25.84
CA ASP A 103 -9.84 -25.08 -25.92
C ASP A 103 -9.42 -24.71 -27.36
N GLY A 104 -8.65 -23.63 -27.51
CA GLY A 104 -8.21 -23.12 -28.82
C GLY A 104 -9.17 -22.14 -29.49
N THR A 105 -10.34 -21.85 -28.89
CA THR A 105 -11.20 -20.75 -29.34
C THR A 105 -10.67 -19.39 -28.87
N TRP A 106 -10.96 -18.32 -29.63
CA TRP A 106 -10.59 -16.96 -29.23
C TRP A 106 -11.21 -16.56 -27.89
N ALA A 107 -12.45 -16.98 -27.64
CA ALA A 107 -13.14 -16.72 -26.39
C ALA A 107 -12.40 -17.37 -25.21
N ASN A 108 -12.01 -18.65 -25.32
CA ASN A 108 -11.24 -19.31 -24.26
C ASN A 108 -9.89 -18.64 -24.04
N TRP A 109 -9.20 -18.24 -25.11
CA TRP A 109 -7.96 -17.48 -25.01
C TRP A 109 -8.14 -16.16 -24.27
N PHE A 110 -9.17 -15.36 -24.62
CA PHE A 110 -9.43 -14.08 -23.97
C PHE A 110 -9.68 -14.26 -22.47
N TRP A 111 -10.51 -15.23 -22.06
CA TRP A 111 -10.86 -15.47 -20.66
C TRP A 111 -9.75 -16.11 -19.83
N THR A 112 -8.90 -16.94 -20.42
CA THR A 112 -7.89 -17.72 -19.66
C THR A 112 -6.48 -17.17 -19.78
N SER A 113 -6.20 -16.29 -20.73
CA SER A 113 -4.84 -15.76 -20.94
C SER A 113 -4.42 -14.82 -19.82
N ARG A 114 -3.54 -15.31 -18.93
CA ARG A 114 -3.01 -14.53 -17.82
C ARG A 114 -2.23 -13.30 -18.28
N ASN A 115 -1.46 -13.42 -19.36
CA ASN A 115 -0.63 -12.33 -19.88
C ASN A 115 -1.48 -11.17 -20.38
N PHE A 116 -2.58 -11.46 -21.08
CA PHE A 116 -3.48 -10.43 -21.59
C PHE A 116 -4.14 -9.64 -20.45
N HIS A 117 -4.68 -10.34 -19.44
CA HIS A 117 -5.23 -9.70 -18.26
C HIS A 117 -4.17 -8.90 -17.49
N LEU A 118 -2.95 -9.42 -17.39
CA LEU A 118 -1.84 -8.72 -16.76
C LEU A 118 -1.49 -7.45 -17.54
N CYS A 119 -1.40 -7.50 -18.86
CA CYS A 119 -1.16 -6.32 -19.70
C CYS A 119 -2.25 -5.26 -19.54
N ILE A 120 -3.53 -5.65 -19.48
CA ILE A 120 -4.64 -4.70 -19.27
C ILE A 120 -4.59 -4.09 -17.87
N THR A 121 -4.48 -4.92 -16.83
CA THR A 121 -4.48 -4.45 -15.44
C THR A 121 -3.26 -3.59 -15.14
N LEU A 122 -2.07 -4.05 -15.54
CA LEU A 122 -0.84 -3.28 -15.38
C LEU A 122 -0.86 -2.04 -16.27
N GLY A 123 -1.31 -2.15 -17.52
CA GLY A 123 -1.39 -1.03 -18.46
C GLY A 123 -2.35 0.06 -18.00
N THR A 124 -3.50 -0.30 -17.44
CA THR A 124 -4.46 0.66 -16.87
C THR A 124 -3.90 1.33 -15.61
N LEU A 125 -3.24 0.59 -14.73
CA LEU A 125 -2.56 1.16 -13.55
C LEU A 125 -1.41 2.10 -13.94
N THR A 126 -0.56 1.69 -14.88
CA THR A 126 0.58 2.48 -15.35
C THR A 126 0.11 3.75 -16.07
N SER A 127 -0.90 3.66 -16.95
CA SER A 127 -1.44 4.85 -17.63
C SER A 127 -2.07 5.84 -16.64
N LEU A 128 -2.80 5.36 -15.63
CA LEU A 128 -3.35 6.23 -14.58
C LEU A 128 -2.25 6.87 -13.73
N ALA A 129 -1.18 6.13 -13.40
CA ALA A 129 -0.04 6.67 -12.68
C ALA A 129 0.71 7.75 -13.48
N VAL A 130 0.91 7.55 -14.78
CA VAL A 130 1.50 8.56 -15.66
C VAL A 130 0.57 9.78 -15.79
N PHE A 131 -0.73 9.58 -15.93
CA PHE A 131 -1.70 10.67 -16.01
C PHE A 131 -1.72 11.54 -14.75
N THR A 132 -1.76 10.91 -13.56
CA THR A 132 -1.74 11.64 -12.30
C THR A 132 -0.40 12.33 -12.05
N PHE A 133 0.71 11.70 -12.45
CA PHE A 133 2.04 12.31 -12.43
C PHE A 133 2.07 13.58 -13.30
N VAL A 134 1.61 13.51 -14.54
CA VAL A 134 1.59 14.66 -15.46
C VAL A 134 0.68 15.77 -14.93
N GLN A 135 -0.50 15.44 -14.41
CA GLN A 135 -1.40 16.43 -13.79
C GLN A 135 -0.74 17.10 -12.59
N ASN A 136 -0.16 16.33 -11.67
CA ASN A 136 0.54 16.86 -10.51
C ASN A 136 1.74 17.73 -10.93
N PHE A 137 2.49 17.32 -11.95
CA PHE A 137 3.62 18.08 -12.48
C PHE A 137 3.16 19.43 -13.04
N ARG A 138 2.08 19.46 -13.83
CA ARG A 138 1.50 20.71 -14.35
C ARG A 138 1.02 21.66 -13.26
N HIS A 139 0.55 21.14 -12.12
CA HIS A 139 0.07 21.95 -11.01
C HIS A 139 1.19 22.44 -10.07
N THR A 140 2.28 21.70 -9.94
CA THR A 140 3.34 21.96 -8.94
C THR A 140 4.62 22.53 -9.54
N SER A 141 4.86 22.31 -10.83
CA SER A 141 6.07 22.77 -11.49
C SER A 141 5.99 24.26 -11.83
N PRO A 142 7.04 25.05 -11.53
CA PRO A 142 7.12 26.45 -11.94
C PRO A 142 7.30 26.61 -13.46
N PHE A 143 7.66 25.55 -14.18
CA PHE A 143 7.91 25.55 -15.63
C PHE A 143 6.78 24.86 -16.41
N ALA A 144 5.58 24.76 -15.84
CA ALA A 144 4.45 24.07 -16.46
C ALA A 144 4.02 24.67 -17.81
N GLU A 145 4.19 25.98 -17.99
CA GLU A 145 3.86 26.70 -19.23
C GLU A 145 4.83 26.41 -20.38
N MET A 146 6.01 25.85 -20.09
CA MET A 146 7.00 25.46 -21.10
C MET A 146 6.72 24.08 -21.72
N LEU A 147 5.68 23.37 -21.23
CA LEU A 147 5.31 22.07 -21.79
C LEU A 147 4.61 22.24 -23.15
N PRO A 148 4.88 21.35 -24.13
CA PRO A 148 4.23 21.42 -25.42
C PRO A 148 2.71 21.28 -25.30
N ALA A 149 1.98 21.90 -26.22
CA ALA A 149 0.53 21.84 -26.25
C ALA A 149 0.05 20.39 -26.47
N GLY A 150 -1.14 20.05 -25.95
CA GLY A 150 -1.70 18.70 -26.08
C GLY A 150 -1.78 18.18 -27.53
N SER A 151 -2.02 19.09 -28.48
CA SER A 151 -2.04 18.79 -29.92
C SER A 151 -0.64 18.53 -30.51
N GLU A 152 0.38 19.16 -29.94
CA GLU A 152 1.73 19.14 -30.47
C GLU A 152 2.38 17.76 -30.29
N TYR A 153 2.05 17.06 -29.19
CA TYR A 153 2.43 15.66 -28.95
C TYR A 153 2.00 14.70 -30.06
N LEU A 154 0.88 14.97 -30.76
CA LEU A 154 0.43 14.13 -31.87
C LEU A 154 1.10 14.48 -33.19
N SER A 155 1.42 15.77 -33.40
CA SER A 155 2.05 16.25 -34.63
C SER A 155 3.56 16.03 -34.68
N HIS A 156 4.26 16.25 -33.56
CA HIS A 156 5.71 16.21 -33.44
C HIS A 156 6.06 15.43 -32.16
N PRO A 157 5.85 14.10 -32.13
CA PRO A 157 5.98 13.31 -30.91
C PRO A 157 7.42 13.33 -30.37
N ILE A 158 8.41 13.22 -31.26
CA ILE A 158 9.83 13.14 -30.87
C ILE A 158 10.30 14.45 -30.22
N ASP A 159 10.00 15.59 -30.85
CA ASP A 159 10.41 16.90 -30.34
C ASP A 159 9.70 17.23 -29.02
N SER A 160 8.42 16.88 -28.92
CA SER A 160 7.62 17.09 -27.70
C SER A 160 8.18 16.30 -26.51
N PHE A 161 8.64 15.06 -26.72
CA PHE A 161 9.32 14.29 -25.66
C PHE A 161 10.68 14.88 -25.27
N GLY A 162 11.43 15.41 -26.24
CA GLY A 162 12.67 16.12 -25.98
C GLY A 162 12.47 17.33 -25.07
N GLN A 163 11.49 18.18 -25.40
CA GLN A 163 11.11 19.35 -24.60
C GLN A 163 10.64 18.94 -23.20
N LEU A 164 9.83 17.88 -23.08
CA LEU A 164 9.37 17.37 -21.78
C LEU A 164 10.55 16.96 -20.88
N ILE A 165 11.54 16.25 -21.43
CA ILE A 165 12.74 15.84 -20.68
C ILE A 165 13.55 17.06 -20.24
N GLU A 166 13.68 18.07 -21.10
CA GLU A 166 14.36 19.32 -20.77
C GLU A 166 13.66 20.06 -19.62
N VAL A 167 12.33 20.17 -19.65
CA VAL A 167 11.53 20.81 -18.59
C VAL A 167 11.65 20.04 -17.27
N ILE A 168 11.69 18.70 -17.31
CA ILE A 168 11.94 17.89 -16.11
C ILE A 168 13.33 18.19 -15.53
N ARG A 169 14.38 18.18 -16.35
CA ARG A 169 15.75 18.51 -15.92
C ARG A 169 15.85 19.93 -15.36
N LEU A 170 15.17 20.89 -15.97
CA LEU A 170 15.12 22.27 -15.48
C LEU A 170 14.44 22.37 -14.12
N THR A 171 13.35 21.62 -13.92
CA THR A 171 12.66 21.53 -12.64
C THR A 171 13.56 20.91 -11.57
N GLU A 172 14.31 19.86 -11.90
CA GLU A 172 15.29 19.25 -11.00
C GLU A 172 16.40 20.23 -10.62
N ASN A 173 16.97 20.95 -11.59
CA ASN A 173 17.98 21.97 -11.35
C ASN A 173 17.46 23.06 -10.40
N TYR A 174 16.27 23.59 -10.65
CA TYR A 174 15.65 24.60 -9.79
C TYR A 174 15.42 24.09 -8.35
N GLN A 175 14.95 22.86 -8.18
CA GLN A 175 14.79 22.28 -6.85
C GLN A 175 16.12 22.02 -6.14
N SER A 176 17.15 21.67 -6.92
CA SER A 176 18.52 21.49 -6.41
C SER A 176 19.09 22.82 -5.91
N GLU A 177 18.89 23.92 -6.63
CA GLU A 177 19.32 25.26 -6.25
C GLU A 177 18.61 25.73 -4.98
N ILE A 178 17.29 25.61 -4.90
CA ILE A 178 16.53 25.93 -3.69
C ILE A 178 17.03 25.13 -2.49
N THR A 179 17.32 23.85 -2.70
CA THR A 179 17.79 22.96 -1.63
C THR A 179 19.21 23.32 -1.21
N ALA A 180 20.09 23.65 -2.15
CA ALA A 180 21.43 24.12 -1.90
C ALA A 180 21.42 25.44 -1.11
N GLU A 181 20.56 26.40 -1.47
CA GLU A 181 20.36 27.63 -0.71
C GLU A 181 19.89 27.36 0.71
N LYS A 182 18.89 26.49 0.89
CA LYS A 182 18.39 26.10 2.22
C LYS A 182 19.48 25.46 3.07
N ARG A 183 20.33 24.62 2.48
CA ARG A 183 21.48 24.01 3.16
C ARG A 183 22.53 25.05 3.52
N LYS A 184 22.87 25.95 2.60
CA LYS A 184 23.81 27.06 2.82
C LYS A 184 23.37 27.93 4.01
N ARG A 185 22.10 28.32 4.05
CA ARG A 185 21.54 29.11 5.18
C ARG A 185 21.70 28.41 6.53
N LYS A 186 21.54 27.08 6.58
CA LYS A 186 21.74 26.29 7.81
C LYS A 186 23.22 26.23 8.20
N VAL A 187 24.11 26.02 7.24
CA VAL A 187 25.56 26.00 7.48
C VAL A 187 26.04 27.37 7.97
N ASP A 188 25.60 28.46 7.34
CA ASP A 188 25.94 29.82 7.76
C ASP A 188 25.48 30.11 9.20
N ASP A 189 24.30 29.63 9.58
CA ASP A 189 23.75 29.76 10.92
C ASP A 189 24.55 28.95 11.96
N VAL A 190 24.97 27.72 11.63
CA VAL A 190 25.89 26.93 12.46
C VAL A 190 27.25 27.59 12.59
N ALA A 191 27.81 28.10 11.49
CA ALA A 191 29.10 28.79 11.47
C ALA A 191 29.06 30.05 12.37
N LYS A 192 28.00 30.85 12.31
CA LYS A 192 27.79 32.00 13.21
C LYS A 192 27.73 31.58 14.67
N ARG A 193 27.02 30.50 14.99
CA ARG A 193 26.96 29.97 16.37
C ARG A 193 28.33 29.51 16.85
N ASN A 194 29.09 28.84 16.00
CA ASN A 194 30.44 28.39 16.34
C ASN A 194 31.39 29.57 16.54
N ALA A 195 31.35 30.58 15.66
CA ALA A 195 32.13 31.80 15.80
C ALA A 195 31.78 32.56 17.09
N TYR A 196 30.49 32.66 17.44
CA TYR A 196 30.04 33.27 18.69
C TYR A 196 30.58 32.51 19.92
N ARG A 197 30.52 31.17 19.91
CA ARG A 197 31.07 30.34 21.00
C ARG A 197 32.58 30.53 21.16
N GLN A 198 33.31 30.55 20.05
CA GLN A 198 34.76 30.78 20.04
C GLN A 198 35.12 32.16 20.60
N ALA A 199 34.42 33.22 20.16
CA ALA A 199 34.66 34.59 20.62
C ALA A 199 34.35 34.79 22.11
N HIS A 200 33.36 34.06 22.65
CA HIS A 200 33.01 34.10 24.06
C HIS A 200 33.78 33.08 24.92
N GLY A 201 34.79 32.40 24.37
CA GLY A 201 35.62 31.45 25.14
C GLY A 201 34.87 30.22 25.64
N ILE A 202 33.70 29.92 25.06
CA ILE A 202 32.94 28.68 25.32
C ILE A 202 33.37 27.64 24.28
N THR A 203 34.67 27.52 24.06
CA THR A 203 35.25 26.43 23.27
C THR A 203 35.09 25.15 24.07
N ASN A 204 34.46 24.14 23.47
CA ASN A 204 34.40 22.82 24.07
C ASN A 204 35.79 22.18 23.99
N ASP A 205 36.70 22.58 24.87
CA ASP A 205 38.01 21.94 25.05
C ASP A 205 37.89 20.64 25.87
N GLY A 206 36.67 20.26 26.23
CA GLY A 206 36.35 19.00 26.89
C GLY A 206 36.24 17.85 25.89
N MET A 207 36.84 16.73 26.25
CA MET A 207 36.83 15.35 25.70
C MET A 207 35.57 14.89 24.91
N PHE A 208 34.43 15.56 25.05
CA PHE A 208 33.19 15.30 24.32
C PHE A 208 33.09 16.01 22.94
N ALA A 209 33.91 17.02 22.66
CA ALA A 209 33.90 17.75 21.40
C ALA A 209 34.45 16.93 20.21
N SER A 210 35.33 15.96 20.45
CA SER A 210 35.87 15.08 19.41
C SER A 210 34.85 14.08 18.87
N TRP A 211 33.75 13.80 19.59
CA TRP A 211 32.69 12.90 19.14
C TRP A 211 31.64 13.62 18.29
N THR A 212 31.40 14.92 18.53
CA THR A 212 30.40 15.72 17.79
C THR A 212 30.97 16.51 16.62
N SER A 213 32.24 16.91 16.66
CA SER A 213 32.92 17.56 15.52
C SER A 213 33.17 16.60 14.36
N LYS A 214 33.49 15.33 14.63
CA LYS A 214 33.62 14.31 13.57
C LYS A 214 32.33 14.09 12.77
N SER A 215 31.16 14.13 13.43
CA SER A 215 29.89 14.00 12.73
C SER A 215 29.49 15.25 11.92
N ASP A 216 29.92 16.44 12.35
CA ASP A 216 29.63 17.70 11.66
C ASP A 216 30.58 17.95 10.48
N GLU A 217 31.84 17.52 10.59
CA GLU A 217 32.83 17.58 9.51
C GLU A 217 32.61 16.49 8.46
N GLU A 218 32.04 15.34 8.83
CA GLU A 218 31.57 14.31 7.88
C GLU A 218 30.21 14.68 7.25
N SER A 219 29.39 15.51 7.91
CA SER A 219 28.14 16.07 7.35
C SER A 219 28.40 17.21 6.35
N LEU A 220 29.58 17.81 6.36
CA LEU A 220 30.12 18.66 5.31
C LEU A 220 30.95 17.76 4.40
N GLY A 221 30.27 17.05 3.49
CA GLY A 221 30.91 16.06 2.61
C GLY A 221 32.22 16.57 1.97
N PRO A 222 33.21 15.69 1.78
CA PRO A 222 34.52 16.10 1.31
C PRO A 222 34.37 16.73 -0.07
N ALA A 223 34.86 17.95 -0.24
CA ALA A 223 35.21 18.46 -1.56
C ALA A 223 36.38 17.59 -2.06
N VAL A 224 36.05 16.51 -2.74
CA VAL A 224 37.03 15.67 -3.44
C VAL A 224 37.64 16.55 -4.54
N PRO A 225 38.97 16.73 -4.58
CA PRO A 225 39.60 17.45 -5.67
C PRO A 225 39.26 16.77 -7.00
N PRO A 226 39.07 17.52 -8.10
CA PRO A 226 38.54 17.01 -9.37
C PRO A 226 39.37 15.85 -9.97
N GLU A 227 40.62 15.68 -9.53
CA GLU A 227 41.52 14.61 -9.98
C GLU A 227 41.21 13.25 -9.33
N GLU A 228 40.70 13.23 -8.09
CA GLU A 228 40.33 11.98 -7.41
C GLU A 228 38.92 11.49 -7.79
N GLU A 229 38.01 12.39 -8.16
CA GLU A 229 36.66 12.03 -8.62
C GLU A 229 36.72 11.36 -10.00
N ALA A 230 37.58 11.86 -10.91
CA ALA A 230 37.83 11.22 -12.20
C ALA A 230 38.43 9.81 -12.06
N ALA A 231 39.33 9.60 -11.09
CA ALA A 231 39.93 8.28 -10.82
C ALA A 231 38.94 7.29 -10.18
N ARG A 232 38.03 7.78 -9.31
CA ARG A 232 36.99 6.95 -8.67
C ARG A 232 35.87 6.59 -9.64
N VAL A 233 35.44 7.50 -10.51
CA VAL A 233 34.44 7.25 -11.56
C VAL A 233 35.00 6.26 -12.60
N ALA A 234 36.26 6.42 -13.03
CA ALA A 234 36.91 5.47 -13.93
C ALA A 234 37.08 4.06 -13.31
N ALA A 235 37.29 3.97 -11.99
CA ALA A 235 37.37 2.69 -11.28
C ALA A 235 35.99 2.05 -11.00
N GLU A 236 34.91 2.83 -10.96
CA GLU A 236 33.54 2.32 -10.82
C GLU A 236 32.96 1.83 -12.16
N ASP A 237 33.28 2.49 -13.27
CA ASP A 237 32.87 2.06 -14.62
C ASP A 237 33.59 0.79 -15.10
N ALA A 238 34.74 0.46 -14.51
CA ALA A 238 35.47 -0.78 -14.77
C ALA A 238 34.88 -2.02 -14.07
N LYS A 239 33.90 -1.85 -13.17
CA LYS A 239 33.21 -2.99 -12.54
C LYS A 239 31.99 -3.39 -13.37
N PRO A 240 31.84 -4.67 -13.77
CA PRO A 240 30.68 -5.10 -14.52
C PRO A 240 29.42 -4.84 -13.67
N LYS A 241 28.50 -4.03 -14.20
CA LYS A 241 27.23 -3.67 -13.56
C LYS A 241 26.41 -4.95 -13.40
N LYS A 242 26.29 -5.43 -12.15
CA LYS A 242 25.47 -6.58 -11.79
C LYS A 242 23.98 -6.22 -11.94
N TRP A 243 23.47 -6.44 -13.13
CA TRP A 243 22.05 -6.37 -13.46
C TRP A 243 21.35 -7.57 -12.81
N PHE A 244 20.49 -7.32 -11.82
CA PHE A 244 19.59 -8.29 -11.19
C PHE A 244 20.24 -9.57 -10.64
N GLY A 245 20.91 -9.46 -9.48
CA GLY A 245 20.84 -10.48 -8.42
C GLY A 245 21.06 -11.95 -8.77
N LEU A 246 21.89 -12.28 -9.76
CA LEU A 246 22.37 -13.65 -10.01
C LEU A 246 23.89 -13.60 -10.22
N PHE A 247 24.60 -14.10 -9.21
CA PHE A 247 26.05 -14.31 -9.05
C PHE A 247 27.01 -13.18 -9.45
#